data_AF-A0A519PL99-F1
#
_entry.id   AF-A0A519PL99-F1
#
_cell.length_a   1.000
_cell.length_b   1.000
_cell.length_c   1.000
_cell.angle_alpha   90.00
_cell.angle_beta   90.00
_cell.angle_gamma   90.00
#
_symmetry.space_group_name_H-M   'P 1'
#
loop_
_entity.id
_entity.type
_entity.pdbx_description
1 polymer ?
#
loop_
_entity_poly.entity_id
_entity_poly.type
_entity_poly.pdbx_seq_one_letter_code
_entity_poly.pdbx_strand_id
1 'polypeptide(L)' 'MGLYRFDFHAEGGGSPSVREADYPNDGAAVEDAFRRLRDQAGHIAVEVWNGPRLVTRMERPDTAFLTARSGIHGLG' A
#
# COMPACT_ATOMS: atom_id res chain seq x y z
N MET A 1 16.66 4.47 -14.61
CA MET A 1 15.21 4.31 -14.81
C MET A 1 14.93 2.83 -14.98
N GLY A 2 13.92 2.30 -14.30
CA GLY A 2 13.55 0.89 -14.36
C GLY A 2 12.04 0.71 -14.29
N LEU A 3 11.55 -0.43 -14.76
CA LEU A 3 10.13 -0.80 -14.74
C LEU A 3 9.76 -1.37 -13.37
N TYR A 4 8.80 -0.75 -12.71
CA TYR A 4 8.27 -1.19 -11.43
C TYR A 4 6.86 -1.73 -11.60
N ARG A 5 6.53 -2.80 -10.86
CA ARG A 5 5.20 -3.37 -10.76
C ARG A 5 4.61 -3.10 -9.38
N PHE A 6 3.38 -2.60 -9.34
CA PHE A 6 2.62 -2.33 -8.13
C PHE A 6 1.45 -3.32 -8.04
N ASP A 7 1.48 -4.16 -7.02
CA ASP A 7 0.43 -5.15 -6.77
C ASP A 7 -0.44 -4.61 -5.62
N PHE A 8 -1.62 -4.09 -5.95
CA PHE A 8 -2.58 -3.55 -4.99
C PHE A 8 -3.54 -4.64 -4.50
N HIS A 9 -3.65 -4.76 -3.18
CA HIS A 9 -4.54 -5.70 -2.51
C HIS A 9 -5.78 -4.97 -2.00
N ALA A 10 -6.96 -5.58 -2.18
CA ALA A 10 -8.23 -5.06 -1.71
C ALA A 10 -8.77 -5.90 -0.53
N GLU A 11 -9.66 -5.29 0.28
CA GLU A 11 -10.42 -6.02 1.31
C GLU A 11 -11.48 -6.93 0.66
N GLY A 12 -11.99 -7.91 1.41
CA GLY A 12 -12.92 -8.93 0.92
C GLY A 12 -14.04 -8.40 0.01
N GLY A 13 -14.10 -8.92 -1.22
CA GLY A 13 -15.04 -8.52 -2.26
C GLY A 13 -14.56 -7.39 -3.19
N GLY A 14 -13.47 -6.71 -2.84
CA GLY A 14 -12.81 -5.74 -3.71
C GLY A 14 -11.93 -6.39 -4.79
N SER A 15 -11.69 -5.68 -5.89
CA SER A 15 -10.85 -6.17 -6.98
C SER A 15 -9.38 -5.80 -6.74
N PRO A 16 -8.46 -6.76 -6.58
CA PRO A 16 -7.04 -6.47 -6.61
C PRO A 16 -6.65 -5.90 -7.97
N SER A 17 -5.57 -5.13 -8.03
CA SER A 17 -5.10 -4.57 -9.31
C SER A 17 -3.58 -4.57 -9.41
N VAL A 18 -3.09 -4.77 -10.63
CA VAL A 18 -1.67 -4.71 -10.96
C VAL A 18 -1.43 -3.53 -11.89
N ARG A 19 -0.36 -2.77 -11.64
CA ARG A 19 0.06 -1.62 -12.46
C ARG A 19 1.55 -1.71 -12.72
N GLU A 20 1.99 -1.27 -13.89
CA GLU A 20 3.41 -1.16 -14.21
C GLU A 20 3.73 0.27 -14.69
N ALA A 21 4.87 0.81 -14.26
CA ALA A 21 5.33 2.12 -14.67
C ALA A 21 6.85 2.29 -14.44
N ASP A 22 7.46 3.16 -15.24
CA ASP A 22 8.88 3.48 -15.13
C ASP A 22 9.17 4.53 -14.05
N TYR A 23 10.17 4.27 -13.22
CA TYR A 23 10.65 5.20 -12.20
C TYR A 23 12.17 5.34 -12.22
N PRO A 24 12.71 6.49 -11.80
CA PRO A 24 14.15 6.72 -11.75
C PRO A 24 14.87 5.84 -10.72
N ASN A 25 14.21 5.51 -9.59
CA ASN A 25 14.75 4.72 -8.49
C ASN A 25 13.62 4.19 -7.57
N ASP A 26 13.99 3.38 -6.57
CA ASP A 26 13.08 2.75 -5.61
C ASP A 26 12.28 3.79 -4.81
N GLY A 27 12.92 4.88 -4.38
CA GLY A 27 12.27 5.92 -3.57
C GLY A 27 11.10 6.58 -4.30
N ALA A 28 11.30 6.95 -5.57
CA ALA A 28 10.26 7.56 -6.39
C ALA A 28 9.07 6.60 -6.64
N ALA A 29 9.35 5.31 -6.86
CA ALA A 29 8.32 4.29 -7.03
C ALA A 29 7.50 4.08 -5.74
N VAL A 30 8.18 4.04 -4.59
CA VAL A 30 7.55 3.88 -3.27
C VAL A 30 6.71 5.09 -2.90
N GLU A 31 7.18 6.31 -3.18
CA GLU A 31 6.42 7.54 -2.93
C GLU A 31 5.10 7.57 -3.73
N ASP A 32 5.14 7.18 -5.01
CA ASP A 32 3.93 7.11 -5.82
C ASP A 32 2.99 5.98 -5.37
N ALA A 33 3.53 4.81 -5.03
CA ALA A 33 2.75 3.71 -4.47
C ALA A 33 2.05 4.10 -3.15
N PHE A 34 2.75 4.82 -2.26
CA PHE A 34 2.18 5.34 -1.02
C PHE A 34 1.06 6.35 -1.29
N ARG A 35 1.30 7.31 -2.18
CA ARG A 35 0.29 8.31 -2.59
C ARG A 35 -0.97 7.63 -3.14
N ARG A 36 -0.81 6.63 -4.02
CA ARG A 36 -1.94 5.87 -4.58
C ARG A 36 -2.66 5.05 -3.53
N LEU A 37 -1.93 4.34 -2.68
CA LEU A 37 -2.53 3.55 -1.60
C LEU A 37 -3.37 4.45 -0.70
N ARG A 38 -2.88 5.65 -0.37
CA ARG A 38 -3.62 6.65 0.43
C ARG A 38 -4.88 7.16 -0.27
N ASP A 39 -4.77 7.52 -1.56
CA ASP A 39 -5.85 8.17 -2.30
C ASP A 39 -6.93 7.17 -2.78
N GLN A 40 -6.62 5.87 -2.87
CA GLN A 40 -7.54 4.82 -3.27
C GLN A 40 -8.05 4.03 -2.05
N ALA A 41 -9.25 4.33 -1.59
CA ALA A 41 -9.85 3.71 -0.40
C ALA A 41 -10.13 2.20 -0.54
N GLY A 42 -10.26 1.68 -1.77
CA GLY A 42 -10.55 0.26 -2.02
C GLY A 42 -9.36 -0.69 -1.84
N HIS A 43 -8.14 -0.16 -1.65
CA HIS A 43 -6.94 -0.96 -1.46
C HIS A 43 -6.43 -0.85 -0.02
N ILE A 44 -6.14 -2.01 0.58
CA ILE A 44 -5.62 -2.14 1.96
C ILE A 44 -4.10 -2.28 1.99
N ALA A 45 -3.48 -2.71 0.90
CA ALA A 45 -2.03 -2.82 0.81
C ALA A 45 -1.55 -2.63 -0.62
N VAL A 46 -0.25 -2.34 -0.75
CA VAL A 46 0.47 -2.37 -2.04
C VAL A 46 1.84 -2.98 -1.85
N GLU A 47 2.23 -3.84 -2.78
CA GLU A 47 3.61 -4.31 -2.93
C GLU A 47 4.26 -3.61 -4.13
N VAL A 48 5.51 -3.19 -3.95
CA VAL A 48 6.31 -2.55 -5.00
C VAL A 48 7.43 -3.49 -5.40
N TRP A 49 7.47 -3.86 -6.68
CA TRP A 49 8.45 -4.79 -7.26
C TRP A 49 9.30 -4.09 -8.32
N ASN A 50 10.58 -4.45 -8.40
CA ASN A 50 11.47 -4.11 -9.51
C ASN A 50 12.02 -5.43 -10.10
N GLY A 51 11.45 -5.85 -11.22
CA GLY A 51 11.63 -7.22 -11.71
C GLY A 51 11.28 -8.25 -10.62
N PRO A 52 12.15 -9.20 -10.29
CA PRO A 52 11.89 -10.21 -9.26
C PRO A 52 12.13 -9.71 -7.82
N ARG A 53 12.64 -8.49 -7.62
CA ARG A 53 12.96 -7.96 -6.29
C ARG A 53 11.76 -7.23 -5.69
N LEU A 54 11.26 -7.71 -4.55
CA LEU A 54 10.34 -6.95 -3.71
C LEU A 54 11.12 -5.77 -3.09
N VAL A 55 10.71 -4.55 -3.42
CA VAL A 55 11.29 -3.32 -2.87
C VAL A 55 10.69 -3.05 -1.50
N THR A 56 9.37 -3.06 -1.38
CA THR A 56 8.66 -2.90 -0.11
C THR A 56 7.21 -3.36 -0.21
N ARG A 57 6.59 -3.56 0.95
CA ARG A 57 5.15 -3.75 1.12
C ARG A 57 4.65 -2.72 2.12
N MET A 58 3.58 -2.03 1.77
CA MET A 58 2.91 -1.06 2.63
C MET A 58 1.47 -1.47 2.84
N GLU A 59 1.02 -1.44 4.09
CA GLU A 59 -0.34 -1.79 4.48
C GLU A 59 -0.99 -0.62 5.20
N ARG A 60 -2.29 -0.45 4.99
CA ARG A 60 -3.10 0.44 5.82
C ARG A 60 -3.18 -0.17 7.22
N PRO A 61 -3.14 0.66 8.27
CA PRO A 61 -3.40 0.17 9.62
C PRO A 61 -4.82 -0.42 9.67
N ASP A 62 -4.96 -1.57 10.30
CA ASP A 62 -6.28 -2.16 10.55
C ASP A 62 -7.01 -1.43 11.70
N THR A 63 -8.31 -1.71 11.84
CA THR A 63 -9.15 -1.09 12.88
C THR A 63 -8.64 -1.41 14.28
N ALA A 64 -8.06 -2.58 14.52
CA ALA A 64 -7.55 -2.98 15.83
C ALA A 64 -6.33 -2.12 16.22
N PHE A 65 -5.42 -1.90 15.29
CA PHE A 65 -4.26 -1.03 15.43
C PHE A 65 -4.65 0.43 15.67
N LEU A 66 -5.62 0.94 14.90
CA LEU A 66 -6.15 2.29 15.09
C LEU A 66 -6.81 2.43 16.46
N THR A 67 -7.61 1.44 16.88
CA THR A 67 -8.30 1.43 18.18
C THR A 67 -7.31 1.40 19.34
N ALA A 68 -6.28 0.56 19.28
CA ALA A 68 -5.23 0.47 20.29
C ALA A 68 -4.45 1.78 20.47
N ARG A 69 -4.30 2.57 19.41
CA ARG A 69 -3.61 3.88 19.44
C ARG A 69 -4.51 5.07 19.76
N SER A 70 -5.82 4.93 19.64
CA SER A 70 -6.78 6.03 19.86
C SER A 70 -6.99 6.37 21.33
N GLY A 71 -6.49 5.59 22.29
CA GLY A 71 -6.60 5.89 23.71
C GLY A 71 -8.04 5.95 24.25
N ILE A 72 -9.05 5.55 23.48
CA ILE A 72 -10.43 5.35 23.96
C ILE A 72 -10.49 3.95 24.57
N HIS A 73 -9.71 3.75 25.63
CA HIS A 73 -9.88 2.63 26.54
C HIS A 73 -10.25 3.20 27.90
N GLY A 74 -11.55 3.13 28.19
CA GLY A 74 -12.16 3.49 29.46
C GLY A 74 -13.00 4.76 29.36
N LEU A 75 -14.25 4.62 28.93
CA LEU A 75 -15.46 5.31 29.45
C LEU A 75 -16.63 4.92 28.52
N GLY A 76 -17.30 3.83 28.89
CA GLY A 76 -18.48 3.28 28.22
C GLY A 76 -18.87 1.96 28.86
#